data_AF-A0A250G3S0-F1
#
_entry.id   AF-A0A250G3S0-F1
#
_cell.length_a   1.000
_cell.length_b   1.000
_cell.length_c   1.000
_cell.angle_alpha   90.00
_cell.angle_beta   90.00
_cell.angle_gamma   90.00
#
_symmetry.space_group_name_H-M   'P 1'
#
loop_
_entity.id
_entity.type
_entity.pdbx_description
1 polymer ?
#
loop_
_entity_poly.entity_id
_entity_poly.type
_entity_poly.pdbx_seq_one_letter_code
_entity_poly.pdbx_strand_id
1 'polypeptide(L)'
;MRAIGYFLGVALGAPLLFFIVSFIFLRPREVNDKQISKFINNSDKIIIKNPIPFLSKYDGDDKRLGGDEISKMTYFSNRNMSYIRADTYTYFCKELNKYVKTYSINEGYMSGSLLAFGDKDKDRTIWPDMYFYYNKTQNADPSYGTIDKPLPILHFRSADPALRSMRQNNGDSDPVYLKERYTENVKLYLEYFIEKEDFKKLFPEN
;
A
#
# COMPACT_ATOMS: atom_id res chain seq x y z
N MET A 1 17.52 48.63 -11.89
CA MET A 1 16.26 48.21 -11.24
C MET A 1 15.65 46.92 -11.79
N ARG A 2 15.67 46.64 -13.11
CA ARG A 2 15.10 45.40 -13.68
C ARG A 2 15.76 44.09 -13.20
N ALA A 3 17.09 44.09 -12.99
CA ALA A 3 17.83 42.92 -12.52
C ALA A 3 17.48 42.50 -11.08
N ILE A 4 17.20 43.46 -10.19
CA ILE A 4 16.81 43.20 -8.79
C ILE A 4 15.40 42.59 -8.74
N GLY A 5 14.47 43.11 -9.56
CA GLY A 5 13.12 42.54 -9.68
C GLY A 5 13.12 41.11 -10.24
N TYR A 6 13.98 40.83 -11.23
CA TYR A 6 14.16 39.48 -11.75
C TYR A 6 14.78 38.53 -10.72
N PHE A 7 15.82 38.98 -10.02
CA PHE A 7 16.46 38.20 -8.97
C PHE A 7 15.49 37.87 -7.83
N LEU A 8 14.73 38.85 -7.34
CA LEU A 8 13.71 38.65 -6.31
C LEU A 8 12.55 37.77 -6.79
N GLY A 9 12.09 37.95 -8.02
CA GLY A 9 11.04 37.12 -8.62
C GLY A 9 11.44 35.66 -8.76
N VAL A 10 12.69 35.38 -9.16
CA VAL A 10 13.20 34.00 -9.27
C VAL A 10 13.56 33.43 -7.89
N ALA A 11 14.18 34.21 -7.01
CA ALA A 11 14.64 33.74 -5.70
C ALA A 11 13.51 33.56 -4.68
N LEU A 12 12.42 34.34 -4.77
CA LEU A 12 11.29 34.27 -3.84
C LEU A 12 10.00 33.77 -4.50
N GLY A 13 9.71 34.21 -5.73
CA GLY A 13 8.49 33.85 -6.44
C GLY A 13 8.45 32.38 -6.84
N ALA A 14 9.55 31.82 -7.36
CA ALA A 14 9.58 30.41 -7.75
C ALA A 14 9.45 29.47 -6.54
N PRO A 15 10.20 29.63 -5.43
CA PRO A 15 10.01 28.82 -4.22
C PRO A 15 8.60 28.95 -3.62
N LEU A 16 8.03 30.15 -3.60
CA LEU A 16 6.67 30.37 -3.11
C LEU A 16 5.64 29.65 -3.98
N LEU A 17 5.80 29.67 -5.31
CA LEU A 17 4.93 28.94 -6.22
C LEU A 17 5.01 27.42 -5.98
N PHE A 18 6.23 26.87 -5.86
CA PHE A 18 6.42 25.44 -5.53
C PHE A 18 5.77 25.07 -4.19
N PHE A 19 5.88 25.94 -3.19
CA PHE A 19 5.24 25.75 -1.90
C PHE A 19 3.71 25.74 -2.03
N ILE A 20 3.12 26.71 -2.73
CA ILE A 20 1.67 26.81 -2.94
C ILE A 20 1.15 25.57 -3.68
N VAL A 21 1.80 25.15 -4.77
CA VAL A 21 1.37 23.96 -5.52
C VAL A 21 1.49 22.70 -4.66
N SER A 22 2.59 22.54 -3.92
CA SER A 22 2.75 21.39 -3.01
C SER A 22 1.67 21.39 -1.92
N PHE A 23 1.36 22.55 -1.35
CA PHE A 23 0.38 22.69 -0.28
C PHE A 23 -1.07 22.43 -0.75
N ILE A 24 -1.43 22.88 -1.95
CA ILE A 24 -2.79 22.74 -2.49
C ILE A 24 -3.02 21.35 -3.10
N PHE A 25 -2.05 20.83 -3.86
CA PHE A 25 -2.26 19.65 -4.69
C PHE A 25 -1.57 18.38 -4.19
N LEU A 26 -0.49 18.49 -3.41
CA LEU A 26 0.32 17.33 -2.99
C LEU A 26 0.19 17.01 -1.49
N ARG A 27 -0.54 17.85 -0.74
CA ARG A 27 -0.75 17.62 0.69
C ARG A 27 -1.56 16.33 0.90
N PRO A 28 -1.08 15.39 1.73
CA PRO A 28 -1.87 14.21 2.09
C PRO A 28 -3.15 14.61 2.79
N ARG A 29 -4.10 13.69 2.78
CA ARG A 29 -5.24 13.78 3.69
C ARG A 29 -4.74 13.70 5.13
N GLU A 30 -5.27 14.51 6.03
CA GLU A 30 -5.00 14.33 7.45
C GLU A 30 -5.77 13.12 7.98
N VAL A 31 -5.02 12.16 8.54
CA VAL A 31 -5.58 10.95 9.14
C VAL A 31 -5.14 10.90 10.59
N ASN A 32 -6.10 10.75 11.50
CA ASN A 32 -5.84 10.66 12.93
C ASN A 32 -5.77 9.20 13.43
N ASP A 33 -5.23 9.02 14.63
CA ASP A 33 -5.02 7.70 15.24
C ASP A 33 -6.32 6.92 15.44
N LYS A 34 -7.45 7.62 15.65
CA LYS A 34 -8.77 6.97 15.79
C LYS A 34 -9.21 6.35 14.46
N GLN A 35 -8.98 7.01 13.34
CA GLN A 35 -9.28 6.47 12.01
C GLN A 35 -8.41 5.27 11.67
N ILE A 36 -7.11 5.34 11.97
CA ILE A 36 -6.17 4.22 11.79
C ILE A 36 -6.60 3.02 12.63
N SER A 37 -6.86 3.25 13.92
CA SER A 37 -7.33 2.21 14.84
C SER A 37 -8.67 1.62 14.41
N LYS A 38 -9.63 2.45 13.98
CA LYS A 38 -10.92 1.99 13.45
C LYS A 38 -10.75 1.11 12.22
N PHE A 39 -9.84 1.45 11.31
CA PHE A 39 -9.54 0.63 10.14
C PHE A 39 -8.97 -0.73 10.54
N ILE A 40 -7.95 -0.75 11.41
CA ILE A 40 -7.27 -1.95 11.87
C ILE A 40 -8.24 -2.86 12.65
N ASN A 41 -8.99 -2.30 13.58
CA ASN A 41 -9.96 -3.04 14.39
C ASN A 41 -11.13 -3.61 13.56
N ASN A 42 -11.42 -2.99 12.42
CA ASN A 42 -12.39 -3.50 11.45
C ASN A 42 -11.77 -4.40 10.37
N SER A 43 -10.56 -4.90 10.59
CA SER A 43 -9.90 -5.82 9.68
C SER A 43 -9.91 -7.23 10.25
N ASP A 44 -10.14 -8.20 9.36
CA ASP A 44 -10.00 -9.62 9.68
C ASP A 44 -8.80 -10.19 8.92
N LYS A 45 -8.36 -11.38 9.34
CA LYS A 45 -7.31 -12.14 8.66
C LYS A 45 -7.87 -13.39 7.99
N ILE A 46 -7.33 -13.74 6.84
CA ILE A 46 -7.61 -14.99 6.13
C ILE A 46 -6.29 -15.69 5.78
N ILE A 47 -6.29 -17.01 5.82
CA ILE A 47 -5.14 -17.81 5.38
C ILE A 47 -5.21 -18.02 3.87
N ILE A 48 -4.12 -17.76 3.15
CA ILE A 48 -4.02 -17.97 1.71
C ILE A 48 -3.41 -19.35 1.45
N LYS A 49 -4.20 -20.25 0.85
CA LYS A 49 -3.84 -21.66 0.60
C LYS A 49 -3.64 -21.95 -0.87
N ASN A 50 -4.39 -21.26 -1.72
CA ASN A 50 -4.27 -21.30 -3.16
C ASN A 50 -3.01 -20.58 -3.58
N PRO A 51 -2.33 -21.07 -4.63
CA PRO A 51 -1.14 -20.42 -5.14
C PRO A 51 -1.44 -19.00 -5.61
N ILE A 52 -0.49 -18.10 -5.36
CA ILE A 52 -0.48 -16.77 -5.96
C ILE A 52 0.12 -16.94 -7.35
N PRO A 53 -0.64 -16.63 -8.43
CA PRO A 53 -0.12 -16.79 -9.78
C PRO A 53 1.04 -15.83 -9.98
N PHE A 54 2.13 -16.31 -10.59
CA PHE A 54 3.18 -15.44 -11.10
C PHE A 54 2.68 -14.74 -12.37
N LEU A 55 2.55 -13.42 -12.28
CA LEU A 55 2.05 -12.54 -13.31
C LEU A 55 3.08 -11.41 -13.37
N SER A 56 3.87 -11.38 -14.44
CA SER A 56 4.64 -10.18 -14.74
C SER A 56 3.70 -9.10 -15.26
N LYS A 57 4.08 -7.83 -15.15
CA LYS A 57 3.34 -6.70 -15.75
C LYS A 57 3.07 -6.87 -17.26
N TYR A 58 3.79 -7.78 -17.93
CA TYR A 58 3.75 -7.99 -19.37
C TYR A 58 3.34 -9.40 -19.81
N ASP A 59 3.14 -10.34 -18.89
CA ASP A 59 2.87 -11.75 -19.23
C ASP A 59 1.37 -12.09 -19.32
N GLY A 60 0.51 -11.12 -18.99
CA GLY A 60 -0.95 -11.28 -19.03
C GLY A 60 -1.64 -10.31 -19.99
N ASP A 61 -2.84 -10.69 -20.44
CA ASP A 61 -3.67 -9.86 -21.34
C ASP A 61 -4.10 -8.52 -20.70
N ASP A 62 -4.01 -8.40 -19.37
CA ASP A 62 -4.43 -7.22 -18.62
C ASP A 62 -3.26 -6.58 -17.84
N LYS A 63 -2.89 -5.36 -18.26
CA LYS A 63 -1.84 -4.54 -17.65
C LYS A 63 -2.06 -4.17 -16.18
N ARG A 64 -3.26 -4.39 -15.63
CA ARG A 64 -3.62 -4.12 -14.23
C ARG A 64 -3.18 -5.24 -13.28
N LEU A 65 -2.78 -6.39 -13.82
CA LEU A 65 -2.36 -7.56 -13.06
C LEU A 65 -0.85 -7.62 -12.86
N GLY A 66 -0.43 -8.39 -11.85
CA GLY A 66 0.97 -8.61 -11.53
C GLY A 66 1.57 -7.51 -10.65
N GLY A 67 2.90 -7.46 -10.66
CA GLY A 67 3.67 -6.52 -9.86
C GLY A 67 3.74 -5.12 -10.48
N ASP A 68 3.53 -4.09 -9.66
CA ASP A 68 3.71 -2.70 -10.06
C ASP A 68 4.22 -1.85 -8.89
N GLU A 69 4.94 -0.77 -9.19
CA GLU A 69 5.31 0.27 -8.21
C GLU A 69 4.38 1.46 -8.43
N ILE A 70 3.59 1.80 -7.40
CA ILE A 70 2.79 3.02 -7.42
C ILE A 70 3.46 4.10 -6.57
N SER A 71 3.44 5.33 -7.05
CA SER A 71 4.04 6.47 -6.35
C SER A 71 3.09 7.65 -6.24
N LYS A 72 3.15 8.36 -5.12
CA LYS A 72 2.45 9.62 -4.87
C LYS A 72 3.47 10.68 -4.51
N MET A 73 3.53 11.71 -5.34
CA MET A 73 4.41 12.85 -5.10
C MET A 73 3.89 13.63 -3.88
N THR A 74 4.76 13.87 -2.91
CA THR A 74 4.42 14.58 -1.66
C THR A 74 5.00 15.99 -1.62
N TYR A 75 6.03 16.24 -2.42
CA TYR A 75 6.68 17.53 -2.52
C TYR A 75 7.42 17.63 -3.86
N PHE A 76 7.46 18.84 -4.42
CA PHE A 76 8.36 19.16 -5.52
C PHE A 76 8.90 20.58 -5.41
N SER A 77 10.13 20.75 -5.90
CA SER A 77 10.80 22.04 -6.05
C SER A 77 11.65 22.03 -7.31
N ASN A 78 12.33 23.14 -7.59
CA ASN A 78 13.29 23.22 -8.70
C ASN A 78 14.50 22.27 -8.59
N ARG A 79 14.74 21.67 -7.42
CA ARG A 79 15.94 20.85 -7.14
C ARG A 79 15.62 19.47 -6.59
N ASN A 80 14.43 19.24 -6.08
CA ASN A 80 14.10 17.98 -5.43
C ASN A 80 12.64 17.60 -5.56
N MET A 81 12.37 16.31 -5.51
CA MET A 81 11.03 15.73 -5.52
C MET A 81 10.98 14.61 -4.49
N SER A 82 9.90 14.56 -3.72
CA SER A 82 9.67 13.51 -2.74
C SER A 82 8.44 12.69 -3.12
N TYR A 83 8.51 11.39 -2.84
CA TYR A 83 7.47 10.43 -3.16
C TYR A 83 7.27 9.48 -1.99
N ILE A 84 6.00 9.10 -1.76
CA ILE A 84 5.68 7.86 -1.08
C ILE A 84 5.45 6.80 -2.15
N ARG A 85 6.11 5.65 -2.00
CA ARG A 85 6.04 4.54 -2.95
C ARG A 85 5.46 3.30 -2.27
N ALA A 86 4.73 2.52 -3.04
CA ALA A 86 4.25 1.22 -2.63
C ALA A 86 4.54 0.19 -3.71
N ASP A 87 5.22 -0.87 -3.32
CA ASP A 87 5.30 -2.09 -4.13
C ASP A 87 3.96 -2.82 -4.00
N THR A 88 3.36 -3.15 -5.13
CA THR A 88 2.04 -3.77 -5.19
C THR A 88 2.04 -5.03 -6.03
N TYR A 89 1.12 -5.93 -5.71
CA TYR A 89 0.87 -7.11 -6.51
C TYR A 89 -0.63 -7.35 -6.63
N THR A 90 -1.14 -7.36 -7.86
CA THR A 90 -2.58 -7.48 -8.15
C THR A 90 -2.90 -8.81 -8.80
N TYR A 91 -3.83 -9.56 -8.23
CA TYR A 91 -4.26 -10.87 -8.76
C TYR A 91 -5.65 -11.25 -8.24
N PHE A 92 -6.25 -12.27 -8.83
CA PHE A 92 -7.50 -12.84 -8.33
C PHE A 92 -7.24 -13.81 -7.16
N CYS A 93 -7.68 -13.45 -5.96
CA CYS A 93 -7.58 -14.27 -4.75
C CYS A 93 -8.80 -15.17 -4.63
N LYS A 94 -8.60 -16.49 -4.68
CA LYS A 94 -9.69 -17.48 -4.65
C LYS A 94 -10.39 -17.54 -3.29
N GLU A 95 -9.63 -17.37 -2.21
CA GLU A 95 -10.15 -17.40 -0.83
C GLU A 95 -11.13 -16.27 -0.55
N LEU A 96 -10.91 -15.10 -1.16
CA LEU A 96 -11.77 -13.93 -1.03
C LEU A 96 -12.77 -13.80 -2.19
N ASN A 97 -12.62 -14.64 -3.23
CA ASN A 97 -13.37 -14.57 -4.48
C ASN A 97 -13.38 -13.15 -5.09
N LYS A 98 -12.23 -12.47 -5.04
CA LYS A 98 -12.06 -11.06 -5.40
C LYS A 98 -10.67 -10.81 -5.98
N TYR A 99 -10.56 -9.82 -6.86
CA TYR A 99 -9.25 -9.23 -7.16
C TYR A 99 -8.74 -8.51 -5.92
N VAL A 100 -7.50 -8.78 -5.54
CA VAL A 100 -6.82 -8.15 -4.41
C VAL A 100 -5.60 -7.42 -4.91
N LYS A 101 -5.20 -6.36 -4.20
CA LYS A 101 -3.93 -5.66 -4.40
C LYS A 101 -3.20 -5.58 -3.08
N THR A 102 -2.04 -6.23 -3.00
CA THR A 102 -1.17 -6.08 -1.83
C THR A 102 -0.47 -4.73 -1.88
N TYR A 103 -0.21 -4.16 -0.71
CA TYR A 103 0.56 -2.93 -0.55
C TYR A 103 1.70 -3.18 0.41
N SER A 104 2.92 -2.92 -0.06
CA SER A 104 4.11 -2.80 0.76
C SER A 104 4.61 -1.37 0.66
N ILE A 105 4.26 -0.54 1.65
CA ILE A 105 4.53 0.90 1.63
C ILE A 105 5.76 1.16 2.50
N ASN A 106 6.84 1.66 1.91
CA ASN A 106 8.12 1.90 2.61
C ASN A 106 8.74 0.68 3.33
N GLU A 107 8.27 -0.55 3.07
CA GLU A 107 8.85 -1.80 3.63
C GLU A 107 9.86 -2.47 2.69
N GLY A 108 10.14 -1.88 1.52
CA GLY A 108 11.00 -2.45 0.49
C GLY A 108 10.30 -3.52 -0.37
N TYR A 109 11.07 -4.22 -1.19
CA TYR A 109 10.54 -5.15 -2.20
C TYR A 109 9.98 -6.44 -1.58
N MET A 110 8.72 -6.40 -1.15
CA MET A 110 8.03 -7.55 -0.55
C MET A 110 7.30 -8.45 -1.57
N SER A 111 7.11 -8.00 -2.81
CA SER A 111 6.43 -8.79 -3.85
C SER A 111 7.17 -10.08 -4.18
N GLY A 112 8.51 -10.09 -4.13
CA GLY A 112 9.30 -11.32 -4.30
C GLY A 112 9.05 -12.34 -3.19
N SER A 113 9.07 -11.90 -1.92
CA SER A 113 8.73 -12.75 -0.78
C SER A 113 7.28 -13.26 -0.85
N LEU A 114 6.35 -12.40 -1.25
CA LEU A 114 4.95 -12.77 -1.46
C LEU A 114 4.82 -13.91 -2.46
N LEU A 115 5.49 -13.82 -3.61
CA LEU A 115 5.45 -14.83 -4.65
C LEU A 115 6.09 -16.14 -4.21
N ALA A 116 7.23 -16.08 -3.50
CA ALA A 116 7.89 -17.29 -2.98
C ALA A 116 7.02 -18.05 -1.98
N PHE A 117 6.33 -17.35 -1.06
CA PHE A 117 5.39 -17.98 -0.14
C PHE A 117 4.07 -18.40 -0.81
N GLY A 118 3.73 -17.80 -1.96
CA GLY A 118 2.56 -18.10 -2.76
C GLY A 118 2.78 -19.17 -3.83
N ASP A 119 4.00 -19.71 -3.96
CA ASP A 119 4.34 -20.66 -5.00
C ASP A 119 3.50 -21.96 -4.89
N LYS A 120 3.03 -22.46 -6.03
CA LYS A 120 2.22 -23.68 -6.13
C LYS A 120 2.99 -24.93 -5.71
N ASP A 121 4.30 -24.95 -5.94
CA ASP A 121 5.18 -26.10 -5.75
C ASP A 121 6.00 -25.96 -4.44
N LYS A 122 5.68 -24.97 -3.59
CA LYS A 122 6.39 -24.74 -2.33
C LYS A 122 6.31 -25.95 -1.39
N ASP A 123 7.45 -26.29 -0.78
CA ASP A 123 7.48 -27.22 0.34
C ASP A 123 6.95 -26.51 1.59
N ARG A 124 5.74 -26.87 2.02
CA ARG A 124 5.07 -26.25 3.19
C ARG A 124 5.77 -26.51 4.52
N THR A 125 6.71 -27.45 4.59
CA THR A 125 7.54 -27.68 5.78
C THR A 125 8.62 -26.62 5.95
N ILE A 126 8.94 -25.89 4.87
CA ILE A 126 9.93 -24.80 4.84
C ILE A 126 9.25 -23.45 4.55
N TRP A 127 8.23 -23.45 3.71
CA TRP A 127 7.51 -22.28 3.22
C TRP A 127 6.04 -22.37 3.62
N PRO A 128 5.69 -21.93 4.84
CA PRO A 128 4.34 -22.03 5.33
C PRO A 128 3.36 -21.20 4.48
N ASP A 129 2.07 -21.38 4.73
CA ASP A 129 1.05 -20.47 4.21
C ASP A 129 1.20 -19.07 4.82
N MET A 130 0.40 -18.12 4.33
CA MET A 130 0.46 -16.73 4.76
C MET A 130 -0.92 -16.23 5.20
N TYR A 131 -0.92 -15.25 6.09
CA TYR A 131 -2.13 -14.50 6.43
C TYR A 131 -2.20 -13.22 5.63
N PHE A 132 -3.36 -12.94 5.06
CA PHE A 132 -3.74 -11.63 4.53
C PHE A 132 -4.69 -10.95 5.50
N TYR A 133 -4.50 -9.64 5.69
CA TYR A 133 -5.38 -8.80 6.48
C TYR A 133 -6.17 -7.89 5.54
N TYR A 134 -7.50 -7.95 5.65
CA TYR A 134 -8.40 -7.19 4.82
C TYR A 134 -9.43 -6.44 5.67
N ASN A 135 -9.79 -5.24 5.24
CA ASN A 135 -10.82 -4.45 5.92
C ASN A 135 -12.21 -4.99 5.57
N LYS A 136 -13.03 -5.26 6.58
CA LYS A 136 -14.37 -5.85 6.40
C LYS A 136 -15.33 -4.95 5.64
N THR A 137 -15.32 -3.65 5.92
CA THR A 137 -16.20 -2.68 5.23
C THR A 137 -15.87 -2.59 3.75
N GLN A 138 -14.58 -2.54 3.39
CA GLN A 138 -14.18 -2.56 1.98
C GLN A 138 -14.50 -3.91 1.33
N ASN A 139 -14.33 -5.03 2.04
CA ASN A 139 -14.67 -6.35 1.49
C ASN A 139 -16.17 -6.52 1.21
N ALA A 140 -17.02 -5.95 2.06
CA ALA A 140 -18.48 -5.99 1.91
C ALA A 140 -19.01 -5.03 0.83
N ASP A 141 -18.27 -3.96 0.49
CA ASP A 141 -18.65 -3.03 -0.58
C ASP A 141 -18.48 -3.72 -1.95
N PRO A 142 -19.55 -3.84 -2.75
CA PRO A 142 -19.50 -4.52 -4.06
C PRO A 142 -18.64 -3.79 -5.11
N SER A 143 -18.32 -2.51 -4.90
CA SER A 143 -17.39 -1.78 -5.77
C SER A 143 -15.94 -2.26 -5.62
N TYR A 144 -15.60 -2.90 -4.50
CA TYR A 144 -14.28 -3.46 -4.22
C TYR A 144 -14.19 -4.94 -4.58
N GLY A 145 -12.98 -5.36 -4.96
CA GLY A 145 -12.70 -6.73 -5.38
C GLY A 145 -12.87 -6.97 -6.87
N THR A 146 -13.04 -5.89 -7.64
CA THR A 146 -13.02 -5.91 -9.11
C THR A 146 -11.60 -5.67 -9.60
N ILE A 147 -11.32 -5.96 -10.87
CA ILE A 147 -9.99 -5.71 -11.46
C ILE A 147 -9.66 -4.21 -11.51
N ASP A 148 -10.67 -3.35 -11.68
CA ASP A 148 -10.54 -1.88 -11.67
C ASP A 148 -10.33 -1.33 -10.25
N LYS A 149 -10.93 -1.98 -9.25
CA LYS A 149 -10.83 -1.59 -7.85
C LYS A 149 -10.60 -2.83 -6.99
N PRO A 150 -9.36 -3.36 -6.98
CA PRO A 150 -9.03 -4.52 -6.16
C PRO A 150 -9.19 -4.22 -4.68
N LEU A 151 -9.48 -5.25 -3.89
CA LEU A 151 -9.51 -5.13 -2.44
C LEU A 151 -8.08 -4.91 -1.91
N PRO A 152 -7.81 -3.83 -1.15
CA PRO A 152 -6.48 -3.57 -0.64
C PRO A 152 -6.12 -4.52 0.52
N ILE A 153 -4.92 -5.10 0.43
CA ILE A 153 -4.30 -5.91 1.48
C ILE A 153 -3.09 -5.14 1.99
N LEU A 154 -3.24 -4.49 3.15
CA LEU A 154 -2.24 -3.58 3.72
C LEU A 154 -1.28 -4.26 4.70
N HIS A 155 -1.57 -5.52 5.03
CA HIS A 155 -0.69 -6.33 5.85
C HIS A 155 -0.82 -7.80 5.47
N PHE A 156 0.33 -8.44 5.36
CA PHE A 156 0.47 -9.87 5.16
C PHE A 156 1.75 -10.36 5.84
N ARG A 157 1.74 -11.62 6.25
CA ARG A 157 2.84 -12.25 6.99
C ARG A 157 2.79 -13.77 6.89
N SER A 158 3.90 -14.42 7.22
CA SER A 158 3.97 -15.86 7.42
C SER A 158 2.93 -16.34 8.45
N ALA A 159 2.30 -17.48 8.15
CA ALA A 159 1.40 -18.16 9.08
C ALA A 159 2.17 -18.89 10.20
N ASP A 160 3.42 -19.27 9.93
CA ASP A 160 4.34 -19.88 10.89
C ASP A 160 5.74 -19.25 10.75
N PRO A 161 5.99 -18.13 11.44
CA PRO A 161 7.27 -17.43 11.30
C PRO A 161 8.43 -18.19 11.94
N ALA A 162 8.18 -19.23 12.76
CA ALA A 162 9.23 -20.09 13.29
C ALA A 162 9.83 -21.01 12.21
N LEU A 163 9.02 -21.41 11.21
CA LEU A 163 9.52 -22.11 10.03
C LEU A 163 10.24 -21.14 9.09
N ARG A 164 9.57 -20.03 8.74
CA ARG A 164 10.15 -19.01 7.88
C ARG A 164 9.39 -17.69 7.96
N SER A 165 10.13 -16.59 8.10
CA SER A 165 9.61 -15.23 8.01
C SER A 165 9.69 -14.71 6.58
N MET A 166 8.67 -13.93 6.17
CA MET A 166 8.69 -13.18 4.90
C MET A 166 9.65 -12.00 4.94
N ARG A 167 9.94 -11.51 6.14
CA ARG A 167 10.76 -10.34 6.43
C ARG A 167 12.13 -10.72 6.97
N GLN A 168 13.12 -9.85 6.74
CA GLN A 168 14.48 -10.00 7.28
C GLN A 168 14.47 -10.03 8.82
N ASN A 169 15.54 -10.56 9.41
CA ASN A 169 15.73 -10.67 10.87
C ASN A 169 14.55 -11.30 11.60
N ASN A 170 13.82 -12.20 10.93
CA ASN A 170 12.64 -12.85 11.47
C ASN A 170 11.52 -11.88 11.92
N GLY A 171 11.36 -10.75 11.22
CA GLY A 171 10.39 -9.71 11.58
C GLY A 171 8.94 -10.18 11.70
N ASP A 172 8.55 -11.29 11.04
CA ASP A 172 7.20 -11.86 11.18
C ASP A 172 6.96 -12.52 12.56
N SER A 173 8.01 -12.82 13.33
CA SER A 173 7.90 -13.32 14.71
C SER A 173 7.79 -12.20 15.75
N ASP A 174 8.08 -10.94 15.38
CA ASP A 174 8.01 -9.81 16.30
C ASP A 174 6.63 -9.13 16.23
N PRO A 175 5.78 -9.29 17.26
CA PRO A 175 4.43 -8.72 17.25
C PRO A 175 4.43 -7.19 17.35
N VAL A 176 5.45 -6.58 17.97
CA VAL A 176 5.55 -5.12 18.09
C VAL A 176 5.90 -4.55 16.72
N TYR A 177 6.93 -5.10 16.08
CA TYR A 177 7.33 -4.72 14.73
C TYR A 177 6.17 -4.87 13.72
N LEU A 178 5.46 -6.00 13.72
CA LEU A 178 4.32 -6.20 12.80
C LEU A 178 3.19 -5.20 13.04
N LYS A 179 2.91 -4.88 14.32
CA LYS A 179 1.90 -3.88 14.67
C LYS A 179 2.29 -2.50 14.16
N GLU A 180 3.55 -2.10 14.33
CA GLU A 180 4.05 -0.82 13.83
C GLU A 180 3.96 -0.76 12.30
N ARG A 181 4.44 -1.79 11.60
CA ARG A 181 4.38 -1.88 10.14
C ARG A 181 2.95 -1.81 9.62
N TYR A 182 2.03 -2.56 10.23
CA TYR A 182 0.62 -2.51 9.83
C TYR A 182 0.01 -1.13 10.07
N THR A 183 0.30 -0.51 11.22
CA THR A 183 -0.17 0.84 11.56
C THR A 183 0.32 1.88 10.56
N GLU A 184 1.61 1.82 10.21
CA GLU A 184 2.23 2.70 9.22
C GLU A 184 1.63 2.51 7.82
N ASN A 185 1.46 1.27 7.35
CA ASN A 185 0.84 0.99 6.05
C ASN A 185 -0.60 1.48 5.98
N VAL A 186 -1.39 1.28 7.04
CA VAL A 186 -2.78 1.78 7.10
C VAL A 186 -2.78 3.30 7.04
N LYS A 187 -1.93 3.97 7.83
CA LYS A 187 -1.82 5.43 7.80
C LYS A 187 -1.51 5.92 6.38
N LEU A 188 -0.43 5.42 5.76
CA LEU A 188 0.01 5.88 4.44
C LEU A 188 -1.02 5.56 3.35
N TYR A 189 -1.68 4.41 3.42
CA TYR A 189 -2.80 4.08 2.53
C TYR A 189 -3.94 5.09 2.65
N LEU A 190 -4.34 5.40 3.88
CA LEU A 190 -5.41 6.35 4.16
C LEU A 190 -5.05 7.80 3.81
N GLU A 191 -3.77 8.17 3.89
CA GLU A 191 -3.28 9.52 3.56
C GLU A 191 -3.13 9.75 2.04
N TYR A 192 -2.62 8.75 1.31
CA TYR A 192 -2.12 8.92 -0.05
C TYR A 192 -2.80 8.07 -1.13
N PHE A 193 -3.27 6.87 -0.81
CA PHE A 193 -3.62 5.86 -1.83
C PHE A 193 -5.13 5.59 -1.94
N ILE A 194 -5.88 5.73 -0.85
CA ILE A 194 -7.34 5.55 -0.92
C ILE A 194 -8.02 6.77 -1.57
N GLU A 195 -8.94 6.48 -2.50
CA GLU A 195 -9.78 7.50 -3.13
C GLU A 195 -10.60 8.29 -2.11
N LYS A 196 -10.87 9.56 -2.43
CA LYS A 196 -11.50 10.51 -1.50
C LYS A 196 -12.91 10.06 -1.10
N GLU A 197 -13.65 9.53 -2.05
CA GLU A 197 -15.02 9.06 -1.88
C GLU A 197 -15.05 7.83 -0.97
N ASP A 198 -14.10 6.91 -1.14
CA ASP A 198 -14.01 5.71 -0.32
C ASP A 198 -13.55 5.98 1.10
N PHE A 199 -12.67 6.95 1.29
CA PHE A 199 -12.31 7.41 2.62
C PHE A 199 -13.52 7.94 3.38
N LYS A 200 -14.36 8.76 2.73
CA LYS A 200 -15.59 9.28 3.33
C LYS A 200 -16.57 8.17 3.70
N LYS A 201 -16.64 7.10 2.91
CA LYS A 201 -17.47 5.92 3.26
C LYS A 201 -16.96 5.20 4.51
N LEU A 202 -15.65 5.09 4.69
CA LEU A 202 -15.05 4.48 5.89
C LEU A 202 -15.22 5.36 7.14
N PHE A 203 -15.24 6.68 6.94
CA PHE A 203 -15.27 7.68 8.01
C PHE A 203 -16.30 8.79 7.71
N PRO A 204 -17.62 8.48 7.78
CA PRO A 204 -18.67 9.43 7.42
C PRO A 204 -18.92 10.53 8.46
N GLU A 205 -18.42 10.37 9.70
CA GLU A 205 -18.66 11.27 10.84
C GLU A 205 -17.51 12.27 11.09
N ASN A 206 -16.71 12.58 10.07
CA ASN A 206 -15.67 13.62 10.14
C ASN A 206 -15.97 14.77 9.18
#